data_AF-A0A6G1X9C7-F1
#
_entry.id   AF-A0A6G1X9C7-F1
#
_cell.length_a   1.000
_cell.length_b   1.000
_cell.length_c   1.000
_cell.angle_alpha   90.00
_cell.angle_beta   90.00
_cell.angle_gamma   90.00
#
_symmetry.space_group_name_H-M   'P 1'
#
loop_
_entity.id
_entity.type
_entity.pdbx_description
1 polymer ?
#
loop_
_entity_poly.entity_id
_entity_poly.type
_entity_poly.pdbx_seq_one_letter_code
_entity_poly.pdbx_strand_id
1 'polypeptide(L)'
;MRYQPGKKGQAPVYELISFSDQSEDSSLNVDLKEEKETLKETVNRRQDGQNPFTIFEQNLGQLSLIAREKLMQWCAEMGDEMVVAAINLAIRNGGKTFNYIDKILLEWSRAKIETLEQLKTHEKNREQRKQTHDLFFTSRFEKRAV
;
A
#
# COMPACT_ATOMS: atom_id res chain seq x y z
N MET A 1 29.30 -42.89 5.65
CA MET A 1 30.13 -42.37 4.52
C MET A 1 31.37 -43.23 4.40
N ARG A 2 31.68 -43.77 3.21
CA ARG A 2 32.93 -44.50 3.00
C ARG A 2 33.77 -43.77 1.97
N TYR A 3 34.90 -43.23 2.40
CA TYR A 3 35.88 -42.56 1.54
C TYR A 3 36.81 -43.61 0.93
N GLN A 4 37.01 -43.55 -0.38
CA GLN A 4 38.13 -44.23 -1.04
C GLN A 4 39.10 -43.20 -1.61
N PRO A 5 40.38 -43.18 -1.18
CA PRO A 5 41.36 -42.27 -1.74
C PRO A 5 41.66 -42.62 -3.20
N GLY A 6 41.45 -41.65 -4.10
CA GLY A 6 41.85 -41.75 -5.50
C GLY A 6 43.38 -41.69 -5.69
N LYS A 7 43.89 -42.27 -6.78
CA LYS A 7 45.33 -42.22 -7.12
C LYS A 7 45.72 -40.82 -7.65
N LYS A 8 47.00 -40.46 -7.48
CA LYS A 8 47.55 -39.11 -7.77
C LYS A 8 47.13 -38.59 -9.14
N GLY A 9 46.50 -37.40 -9.16
CA GLY A 9 46.15 -36.66 -10.37
C GLY A 9 44.67 -36.68 -10.75
N GLN A 10 43.82 -37.43 -10.04
CA GLN A 10 42.39 -37.49 -10.31
C GLN A 10 41.60 -37.19 -9.04
N ALA A 11 40.58 -36.32 -9.14
CA ALA A 11 39.76 -35.94 -7.99
C ALA A 11 39.01 -37.17 -7.43
N PRO A 12 38.95 -37.35 -6.11
CA PRO A 12 38.32 -38.51 -5.50
C PRO A 12 36.82 -38.55 -5.81
N VAL A 13 36.33 -39.72 -6.19
CA VAL A 13 34.91 -39.95 -6.48
C VAL A 13 34.17 -40.16 -5.16
N TYR A 14 33.18 -39.31 -4.88
CA TYR A 14 32.29 -39.47 -3.73
C TYR A 14 31.01 -40.18 -4.18
N GLU A 15 30.81 -41.40 -3.70
CA GLU A 15 29.53 -42.08 -3.80
C GLU A 15 28.67 -41.73 -2.58
N LEU A 16 27.55 -41.05 -2.82
CA LEU A 16 26.52 -40.81 -1.80
C LEU A 16 25.73 -42.10 -1.59
N ILE A 17 26.05 -42.82 -0.53
CA ILE A 17 25.24 -43.96 -0.07
C ILE A 17 23.92 -43.35 0.44
N SER A 18 22.82 -43.64 -0.28
CA SER A 18 21.47 -43.29 0.16
C SER A 18 21.18 -44.02 1.47
N PHE A 19 21.06 -43.26 2.56
CA PHE A 19 20.50 -43.75 3.81
C PHE A 19 18.99 -43.93 3.60
N SER A 20 18.57 -45.12 3.17
CA SER A 20 17.20 -45.55 3.43
C SER A 20 17.14 -45.95 4.90
N ASP A 21 16.80 -44.99 5.74
CA ASP A 21 16.50 -45.23 7.15
C ASP A 21 15.04 -45.68 7.26
N GLN A 22 14.85 -46.94 7.62
CA GLN A 22 13.59 -47.49 8.08
C GLN A 22 13.48 -47.23 9.58
N SER A 23 12.80 -46.15 9.96
CA SER A 23 12.17 -46.06 11.29
C SER A 23 11.09 -44.99 11.29
N GLU A 24 9.85 -45.45 11.38
CA GLU A 24 8.73 -44.71 11.97
C GLU A 24 9.10 -44.41 13.43
N ASP A 25 9.26 -43.15 13.82
CA ASP A 25 8.38 -42.44 14.75
C ASP A 25 8.96 -41.05 15.10
N SER A 26 8.07 -40.18 15.57
CA SER A 26 8.33 -38.93 16.31
C SER A 26 8.86 -37.68 15.55
N SER A 27 7.93 -36.74 15.39
CA SER A 27 7.97 -35.39 15.97
C SER A 27 9.20 -34.48 15.75
N LEU A 28 8.86 -33.30 15.20
CA LEU A 28 9.58 -32.00 15.21
C LEU A 28 10.62 -31.76 14.10
N ASN A 29 10.17 -31.08 13.05
CA ASN A 29 10.85 -29.98 12.33
C ASN A 29 9.72 -29.31 11.50
N VAL A 30 9.20 -28.11 11.80
CA VAL A 30 9.85 -26.78 11.79
C VAL A 30 10.66 -26.55 10.51
N ASP A 31 10.00 -26.71 9.37
CA ASP A 31 10.46 -26.19 8.09
C ASP A 31 10.20 -24.68 8.00
N LEU A 32 11.29 -23.92 8.13
CA LEU A 32 11.45 -22.54 7.67
C LEU A 32 11.31 -22.52 6.13
N LYS A 33 10.07 -22.49 5.65
CA LYS A 33 9.74 -22.08 4.29
C LYS A 33 9.68 -20.56 4.21
N GLU A 34 10.38 -20.05 3.21
CA GLU A 34 10.47 -18.65 2.80
C GLU A 34 9.12 -17.92 2.85
N GLU A 35 8.99 -17.16 3.94
CA GLU A 35 8.59 -15.76 3.96
C GLU A 35 7.39 -15.32 3.08
N LYS A 36 6.21 -15.57 3.68
CA LYS A 36 5.07 -14.65 3.77
C LYS A 36 4.13 -14.56 2.58
N GLU A 37 3.48 -15.70 2.34
CA GLU A 37 2.08 -15.83 1.89
C GLU A 37 1.03 -15.22 2.85
N THR A 38 1.33 -14.15 3.60
CA THR A 38 0.46 -13.60 4.66
C THR A 38 -0.22 -12.29 4.30
N LEU A 39 -0.80 -12.15 3.09
CA LEU A 39 -1.59 -10.95 2.71
C LEU A 39 -2.89 -11.24 1.95
N LYS A 40 -3.37 -12.50 1.99
CA LYS A 40 -4.60 -12.89 1.27
C LYS A 40 -5.84 -13.05 2.16
N GLU A 41 -5.73 -12.87 3.48
CA GLU A 41 -6.77 -13.32 4.42
C GLU A 41 -7.29 -12.24 5.38
N THR A 42 -7.50 -10.99 4.92
CA THR A 42 -8.28 -10.00 5.71
C THR A 42 -9.19 -9.07 4.90
N VAL A 43 -9.33 -9.21 3.57
CA VAL A 43 -10.15 -8.30 2.72
C VAL A 43 -11.52 -8.90 2.37
N ASN A 44 -12.10 -9.76 3.21
CA ASN A 44 -13.46 -10.29 2.98
C ASN A 44 -14.47 -9.81 4.02
N ARG A 45 -14.32 -8.58 4.52
CA ARG A 45 -15.32 -7.95 5.37
C ARG A 45 -15.70 -6.60 4.81
N ARG A 46 -16.56 -6.61 3.79
CA ARG A 46 -17.76 -5.75 3.64
C ARG A 46 -18.32 -5.92 2.22
N GLN A 47 -19.56 -6.38 2.18
CA GLN A 47 -20.39 -6.50 0.98
C GLN A 47 -20.84 -5.09 0.57
N ASP A 48 -20.90 -4.83 -0.74
CA ASP A 48 -21.51 -3.67 -1.42
C ASP A 48 -20.78 -2.30 -1.47
N GLY A 49 -19.57 -2.16 -0.94
CA GLY A 49 -18.75 -0.94 -1.08
C GLY A 49 -17.73 -1.02 -2.21
N GLN A 50 -17.45 0.08 -2.93
CA GLN A 50 -16.38 0.10 -3.93
C GLN A 50 -15.01 -0.19 -3.27
N ASN A 51 -14.32 -1.22 -3.74
CA ASN A 51 -13.02 -1.62 -3.19
C ASN A 51 -11.93 -0.60 -3.54
N PRO A 52 -11.32 0.09 -2.56
CA PRO A 52 -10.30 1.11 -2.83
C PRO A 52 -9.05 0.55 -3.49
N PHE A 53 -8.68 -0.70 -3.18
CA PHE A 53 -7.57 -1.40 -3.84
C PHE A 53 -7.78 -1.56 -5.35
N THR A 54 -8.99 -1.99 -5.75
CA THR A 54 -9.33 -2.22 -7.15
C THR A 54 -9.33 -0.92 -7.94
N ILE A 55 -9.87 0.17 -7.38
CA ILE A 55 -9.87 1.49 -8.04
C ILE A 55 -8.45 2.00 -8.23
N PHE A 56 -7.60 1.81 -7.22
CA PHE A 56 -6.19 2.19 -7.33
C PHE A 56 -5.52 1.43 -8.49
N GLU A 57 -5.64 0.10 -8.52
CA GLU A 57 -4.98 -0.73 -9.52
C GLU A 57 -5.43 -0.42 -10.95
N GLN A 58 -6.73 -0.14 -11.14
CA GLN A 58 -7.30 0.20 -12.44
C GLN A 58 -6.81 1.54 -13.01
N ASN A 59 -6.54 2.53 -12.15
CA ASN A 59 -6.26 3.90 -12.58
C ASN A 59 -4.78 4.29 -12.47
N LEU A 60 -4.10 3.80 -11.43
CA LEU A 60 -2.74 4.20 -11.06
C LEU A 60 -1.70 3.12 -11.36
N GLY A 61 -2.14 1.87 -11.54
CA GLY A 61 -1.28 0.72 -11.80
C GLY A 61 -0.93 -0.07 -10.54
N GLN A 62 0.19 -0.79 -10.58
CA GLN A 62 0.51 -1.80 -9.56
C GLN A 62 0.74 -1.16 -8.18
N LEU A 63 -0.04 -1.61 -7.20
CA LEU A 63 0.08 -1.19 -5.81
C LEU A 63 1.25 -1.93 -5.15
N SER A 64 2.24 -1.19 -4.64
CA SER A 64 3.34 -1.76 -3.86
C SER A 64 2.84 -2.36 -2.54
N LEU A 65 3.49 -3.43 -2.05
CA LEU A 65 3.14 -4.09 -0.78
C LEU A 65 3.10 -3.09 0.39
N ILE A 66 4.08 -2.19 0.46
CA ILE A 66 4.15 -1.15 1.50
C ILE A 66 2.96 -0.18 1.39
N ALA A 67 2.59 0.19 0.16
CA ALA A 67 1.44 1.04 -0.09
C ALA A 67 0.13 0.33 0.27
N ARG A 68 0.04 -0.98 0.02
CA ARG A 68 -1.11 -1.82 0.37
C ARG A 68 -1.34 -1.90 1.87
N GLU A 69 -0.29 -2.11 2.65
CA GLU A 69 -0.36 -2.12 4.12
C GLU A 69 -0.86 -0.79 4.66
N LYS A 70 -0.29 0.33 4.17
CA LYS A 70 -0.76 1.66 4.55
C LYS A 70 -2.21 1.93 4.13
N LEU A 71 -2.59 1.52 2.92
CA LEU A 71 -3.96 1.71 2.45
C LEU A 71 -4.95 0.92 3.33
N MET A 72 -4.59 -0.28 3.77
CA MET A 72 -5.38 -1.07 4.71
C MET A 72 -5.51 -0.38 6.08
N GLN A 73 -4.45 0.24 6.58
CA GLN A 73 -4.50 1.04 7.82
C GLN A 73 -5.47 2.21 7.68
N TRP A 74 -5.40 2.96 6.57
CA TRP A 74 -6.33 4.06 6.30
C TRP A 74 -7.79 3.60 6.18
N CYS A 75 -8.02 2.45 5.56
CA CYS A 75 -9.36 1.84 5.49
C CYS A 75 -9.90 1.49 6.89
N ALA A 76 -9.02 1.04 7.80
CA ALA A 76 -9.40 0.74 9.18
C ALA A 76 -9.68 2.00 10.02
N GLU A 77 -8.93 3.09 9.81
CA GLU A 77 -9.11 4.34 10.55
C GLU A 77 -10.30 5.19 10.06
N MET A 78 -10.43 5.40 8.74
CA MET A 78 -11.38 6.36 8.16
C MET A 78 -12.51 5.71 7.36
N GLY A 79 -12.40 4.42 7.07
CA GLY A 79 -13.35 3.68 6.23
C GLY A 79 -13.03 3.73 4.74
N ASP A 80 -13.51 2.73 4.02
CA ASP A 80 -13.22 2.50 2.61
C ASP A 80 -13.68 3.67 1.73
N GLU A 81 -14.85 4.24 2.02
CA GLU A 81 -15.44 5.35 1.25
C GLU A 81 -14.55 6.58 1.20
N MET A 82 -13.91 6.92 2.33
CA MET A 82 -12.97 8.05 2.40
C MET A 82 -11.70 7.78 1.61
N VAL A 83 -11.18 6.55 1.69
CA VAL A 83 -10.01 6.17 0.91
C VAL A 83 -10.30 6.22 -0.59
N VAL A 84 -11.48 5.75 -1.02
CA VAL A 84 -11.95 5.87 -2.41
C VAL A 84 -12.04 7.33 -2.85
N ALA A 85 -12.60 8.21 -2.02
CA ALA A 85 -12.67 9.64 -2.32
C ALA A 85 -11.28 10.27 -2.51
N ALA A 86 -10.31 9.91 -1.65
CA ALA A 86 -8.94 10.39 -1.75
C ALA A 86 -8.25 9.92 -3.04
N ILE A 87 -8.44 8.65 -3.42
CA ILE A 87 -7.90 8.10 -4.68
C ILE A 87 -8.50 8.86 -5.88
N ASN A 88 -9.81 9.07 -5.90
CA ASN A 88 -10.47 9.82 -6.97
C ASN A 88 -9.95 11.27 -7.08
N LEU A 89 -9.73 11.94 -5.95
CA LEU A 89 -9.16 13.29 -5.93
C LEU A 89 -7.71 13.28 -6.45
N ALA A 90 -6.92 12.28 -6.08
CA ALA A 90 -5.55 12.12 -6.57
C ALA A 90 -5.52 11.97 -8.09
N ILE A 91 -6.40 11.14 -8.65
CA ILE A 91 -6.54 10.92 -10.10
C ILE A 91 -6.92 12.24 -10.81
N ARG A 92 -7.94 12.97 -10.30
CA ARG A 92 -8.37 14.25 -10.89
C ARG A 92 -7.26 15.30 -10.91
N ASN A 93 -6.43 15.32 -9.87
CA ASN A 93 -5.30 16.25 -9.78
C ASN A 93 -4.04 15.76 -10.52
N GLY A 94 -4.10 14.60 -11.19
CA GLY A 94 -2.97 14.01 -11.92
C GLY A 94 -1.88 13.39 -11.03
N GLY A 95 -2.14 13.26 -9.71
CA GLY A 95 -1.22 12.64 -8.77
C GLY A 95 -1.31 11.12 -8.83
N LYS A 96 -0.33 10.48 -9.49
CA LYS A 96 -0.34 9.03 -9.72
C LYS A 96 0.29 8.19 -8.61
N THR A 97 0.87 8.82 -7.60
CA THR A 97 1.64 8.13 -6.57
C THR A 97 0.84 7.96 -5.30
N PHE A 98 1.03 6.81 -4.63
CA PHE A 98 0.43 6.55 -3.33
C PHE A 98 0.79 7.63 -2.30
N ASN A 99 2.01 8.18 -2.35
CA ASN A 99 2.42 9.29 -1.48
C ASN A 99 1.51 10.52 -1.58
N TYR A 100 0.90 10.77 -2.74
CA TYR A 100 -0.03 11.88 -2.87
C TYR A 100 -1.36 11.57 -2.17
N ILE A 101 -1.86 10.35 -2.31
CA ILE A 101 -3.05 9.87 -1.59
C ILE A 101 -2.82 9.90 -0.08
N ASP A 102 -1.65 9.42 0.39
CA ASP A 102 -1.25 9.43 1.80
C ASP A 102 -1.26 10.86 2.37
N LYS A 103 -0.77 11.85 1.60
CA LYS A 103 -0.82 13.26 1.99
C LYS A 103 -2.24 13.81 2.09
N ILE A 104 -3.12 13.45 1.16
CA ILE A 104 -4.53 13.87 1.18
C ILE A 104 -5.23 13.30 2.41
N LEU A 105 -5.05 11.99 2.67
CA LEU A 105 -5.62 11.32 3.84
C LEU A 105 -5.08 11.89 5.15
N LEU A 106 -3.79 12.19 5.21
CA LEU A 106 -3.18 12.85 6.37
C LEU A 106 -3.75 14.26 6.61
N GLU A 107 -4.00 15.04 5.54
CA GLU A 107 -4.65 16.35 5.65
C GLU A 107 -6.07 16.22 6.23
N TRP A 108 -6.85 15.23 5.77
CA TRP A 108 -8.20 14.98 6.25
C TRP A 108 -8.25 14.46 7.68
N SER A 109 -7.33 13.55 8.04
CA SER A 109 -7.15 13.05 9.41
C SER A 109 -6.79 14.18 10.38
N ARG A 110 -5.88 15.08 9.99
CA ARG A 110 -5.54 16.29 10.77
C ARG A 110 -6.72 17.25 10.94
N ALA A 111 -7.56 17.36 9.91
CA ALA A 111 -8.79 18.14 9.95
C ALA A 111 -9.93 17.44 10.71
N LYS A 112 -9.71 16.22 11.23
CA LYS A 112 -10.71 15.38 11.92
C LYS A 112 -11.98 15.18 11.10
N ILE A 113 -11.80 14.98 9.80
CA ILE A 113 -12.90 14.76 8.86
C ILE A 113 -13.14 13.26 8.79
N GLU A 114 -14.14 12.79 9.54
CA GLU A 114 -14.48 11.37 9.64
C GLU A 114 -15.70 11.01 8.77
N THR A 115 -16.42 12.02 8.26
CA THR A 115 -17.65 11.81 7.48
C THR A 115 -17.58 12.47 6.10
N LEU A 116 -18.25 11.85 5.11
CA LEU A 116 -18.37 12.41 3.76
C LEU A 116 -19.03 13.81 3.73
N GLU A 117 -19.91 14.11 4.68
CA GLU A 117 -20.53 15.43 4.79
C GLU A 117 -19.54 16.51 5.23
N GLN A 118 -18.69 16.19 6.21
CA GLN A 118 -17.59 17.07 6.62
C GLN A 118 -16.60 17.27 5.48
N LEU A 119 -16.35 16.24 4.68
CA LEU A 119 -15.47 16.31 3.52
C LEU A 119 -15.97 17.33 2.49
N LYS A 120 -17.25 17.25 2.12
CA LYS A 120 -17.88 18.21 1.19
C LYS A 120 -17.78 19.66 1.71
N THR A 121 -17.99 19.84 3.01
CA THR A 121 -17.90 21.15 3.66
C THR A 121 -16.47 21.69 3.64
N HIS A 122 -15.48 20.82 3.89
CA HIS A 122 -14.08 21.18 3.85
C HIS A 122 -13.61 21.55 2.44
N GLU A 123 -14.04 20.78 1.43
CA GLU A 123 -13.71 21.04 0.02
C GLU A 123 -14.29 22.39 -0.45
N LYS A 124 -15.56 22.68 -0.09
CA LYS A 124 -16.20 23.97 -0.35
C LYS A 124 -15.47 25.14 0.32
N ASN A 125 -15.08 25.00 1.59
CA ASN A 125 -14.33 26.04 2.29
C ASN A 125 -12.95 26.28 1.68
N ARG A 126 -12.30 25.22 1.17
CA ARG A 126 -10.99 25.31 0.52
C ARG A 126 -11.07 26.06 -0.81
N GLU A 127 -12.13 25.86 -1.60
CA GLU A 127 -12.37 26.60 -2.83
C GLU A 127 -12.63 28.10 -2.56
N GLN A 128 -13.42 28.43 -1.55
CA GLN A 128 -13.69 29.83 -1.18
C GLN A 128 -12.41 30.56 -0.77
N ARG A 129 -11.52 29.92 -0.02
CA ARG A 129 -10.23 30.51 0.36
C ARG A 129 -9.35 30.80 -0.85
N LYS A 130 -9.32 29.92 -1.85
CA LYS A 130 -8.58 30.16 -3.10
C LYS A 130 -9.09 31.38 -3.85
N GLN A 131 -10.41 31.52 -3.97
CA GLN A 131 -11.04 32.67 -4.64
C GLN A 131 -10.73 33.99 -3.92
N THR A 132 -10.76 34.01 -2.58
CA THR A 132 -10.42 35.23 -1.83
C THR A 132 -8.97 35.66 -2.05
N HIS A 133 -8.02 34.73 -2.07
CA HIS A 133 -6.61 35.05 -2.28
C HIS A 133 -6.33 35.65 -3.68
N ASP A 134 -6.97 35.11 -4.72
CA ASP A 134 -6.82 35.64 -6.09
C ASP A 134 -7.44 37.04 -6.24
N LEU A 135 -8.54 37.33 -5.55
CA LEU A 135 -9.16 38.67 -5.56
C LEU A 135 -8.33 39.73 -4.83
N PHE A 136 -7.67 39.37 -3.72
CA PHE A 136 -6.79 40.29 -3.00
C PHE A 136 -5.47 40.52 -3.75
N PHE A 137 -4.94 39.51 -4.43
CA PHE A 137 -3.71 39.66 -5.20
C PHE A 137 -3.92 40.51 -6.45
N THR A 138 -4.99 40.27 -7.21
CA THR A 138 -5.31 41.05 -8.42
C THR A 138 -5.64 42.52 -8.12
N SER A 139 -6.40 42.80 -7.04
CA SER A 139 -6.78 44.18 -6.69
C SER A 139 -5.59 45.05 -6.24
N ARG A 140 -4.51 44.46 -5.71
CA ARG A 140 -3.33 45.22 -5.25
C ARG A 140 -2.47 45.76 -6.39
N PHE A 141 -2.58 45.21 -7.61
CA PHE A 141 -1.84 45.69 -8.78
C PHE A 141 -2.58 46.76 -9.58
N GLU A 142 -3.90 46.84 -9.49
CA GLU A 142 -4.70 47.82 -10.22
C GLU A 142 -4.68 49.23 -9.61
N LYS A 143 -4.39 49.36 -8.30
CA LYS A 143 -4.44 50.65 -7.57
C LYS A 143 -3.13 51.46 -7.57
N ARG A 144 -2.15 51.13 -8.42
CA ARG A 144 -0.88 51.90 -8.56
C ARG A 144 -0.70 52.57 -9.92
N ALA A 145 -1.72 52.57 -10.77
CA ALA A 145 -1.71 53.19 -12.10
C ALA A 145 -2.71 54.36 -12.17
N VAL A 146 -2.49 55.41 -11.39
CA VAL A 146 -3.02 56.77 -11.64
C VAL A 146 -1.98 57.77 -11.17
#